data_AF-A0A2T4V264-F1
#
_entry.id   AF-A0A2T4V264-F1
#
_cell.length_a   1.000
_cell.length_b   1.000
_cell.length_c   1.000
_cell.angle_alpha   90.00
_cell.angle_beta   90.00
_cell.angle_gamma   90.00
#
_symmetry.space_group_name_H-M   'P 1'
#
loop_
_entity.id
_entity.type
_entity.pdbx_description
1 polymer ?
#
loop_
_entity_poly.entity_id
_entity_poly.type
_entity_poly.pdbx_seq_one_letter_code
_entity_poly.pdbx_strand_id
1 'polypeptide(L)'
;MAGHEVIAKPFSDVHRMGTKVVATLLHDPTVEGLDVALYMDGSASMEDEYGPRGVLAKLAPVKNLVEPQMRWMLEYLANKDRDGKVRVAYWATGDGTQLEVVGDLTGPQAKDYRFPGPRFYGKATVMLPVLRDFVAHIKQQVQEGGAKRGLAVIITDSQINDANDVTAYATQVAKEIAAGRLPRINFVFVGVGDQVDEEQMEEVSHTTYPGVGHLWCHRIADRMEEMAELVAVLVDETMTVAAGGTVYDEQGRILKTYEGRLPAVLEFEVPATCKAFTLEVAGQRFTQPIPEDHGDEDHDEDHDEDEQQAPAPAAPAPSRKHGGHRH
;
A
#
# COMPACT_ATOMS: atom_id res chain seq x y z
N MET A 1 1.01 19.80 -10.07
CA MET A 1 -0.16 19.56 -9.18
C MET A 1 -0.84 18.34 -9.77
N ALA A 2 -0.42 17.15 -9.35
CA ALA A 2 -1.05 15.90 -9.77
C ALA A 2 -2.51 15.94 -9.30
N GLY A 3 -3.45 15.68 -10.20
CA GLY A 3 -4.86 15.60 -9.85
C GLY A 3 -5.07 14.34 -9.02
N HIS A 4 -5.32 14.49 -7.72
CA HIS A 4 -5.65 13.37 -6.85
C HIS A 4 -6.78 12.52 -7.46
N GLU A 5 -6.68 11.19 -7.34
CA GLU A 5 -7.70 10.26 -7.80
C GLU A 5 -9.03 10.55 -7.08
N VAL A 6 -10.04 11.01 -7.84
CA VAL A 6 -11.37 11.30 -7.28
C VAL A 6 -12.24 10.05 -7.42
N ILE A 7 -12.29 9.22 -6.39
CA ILE A 7 -13.17 8.04 -6.36
C ILE A 7 -14.59 8.42 -5.94
N ALA A 8 -15.58 8.02 -6.76
CA ALA A 8 -17.00 8.16 -6.48
C ALA A 8 -17.64 6.78 -6.26
N LYS A 9 -18.60 6.67 -5.33
CA LYS A 9 -19.30 5.40 -5.12
C LYS A 9 -20.05 4.94 -6.38
N PRO A 10 -20.07 3.63 -6.67
CA PRO A 10 -19.63 2.51 -5.85
C PRO A 10 -18.20 2.06 -6.21
N PHE A 11 -17.36 2.91 -6.81
CA PHE A 11 -16.00 2.51 -7.15
C PHE A 11 -15.11 2.58 -5.90
N SER A 12 -14.12 1.70 -5.83
CA SER A 12 -13.07 1.73 -4.81
C SER A 12 -11.72 2.17 -5.37
N ASP A 13 -11.55 2.12 -6.69
CA ASP A 13 -10.27 2.29 -7.39
C ASP A 13 -10.51 2.43 -8.89
N VAL A 14 -9.82 3.34 -9.58
CA VAL A 14 -9.99 3.61 -11.02
C VAL A 14 -8.67 3.99 -11.67
N HIS A 15 -8.05 3.06 -12.38
CA HIS A 15 -6.82 3.32 -13.12
C HIS A 15 -7.07 3.56 -14.60
N ARG A 16 -6.31 4.48 -15.19
CA ARG A 16 -6.23 4.70 -16.63
C ARG A 16 -4.84 4.30 -17.12
N MET A 17 -4.80 3.48 -18.18
CA MET A 17 -3.58 3.09 -18.88
C MET A 17 -3.79 3.38 -20.38
N GLY A 18 -3.42 4.59 -20.82
CA GLY A 18 -3.69 5.06 -22.18
C GLY A 18 -5.19 5.20 -22.45
N THR A 19 -5.72 4.32 -23.31
CA THR A 19 -7.15 4.24 -23.61
C THR A 19 -7.89 3.19 -22.79
N LYS A 20 -7.18 2.35 -22.03
CA LYS A 20 -7.81 1.33 -21.18
C LYS A 20 -8.12 1.95 -19.81
N VAL A 21 -9.32 1.69 -19.31
CA VAL A 21 -9.72 1.99 -17.92
C VAL A 21 -9.99 0.68 -17.20
N VAL A 22 -9.45 0.57 -15.99
CA VAL A 22 -9.70 -0.52 -15.05
C VAL A 22 -10.35 0.11 -13.82
N ALA A 23 -11.63 -0.20 -13.58
CA ALA A 23 -12.39 0.33 -12.44
C ALA A 23 -12.84 -0.81 -11.53
N THR A 24 -12.53 -0.72 -10.24
CA THR A 24 -12.92 -1.71 -9.25
C THR A 24 -14.14 -1.22 -8.47
N LEU A 25 -15.15 -2.09 -8.32
CA LEU A 25 -16.34 -1.82 -7.54
C LEU A 25 -16.09 -2.14 -6.06
N LEU A 26 -16.35 -1.14 -5.22
CA LEU A 26 -16.46 -1.29 -3.78
C LEU A 26 -17.57 -2.29 -3.47
N HIS A 27 -17.17 -3.41 -2.92
CA HIS A 27 -18.05 -4.38 -2.33
C HIS A 27 -17.34 -4.99 -1.14
N ASP A 28 -18.11 -5.65 -0.30
CA ASP A 28 -17.62 -6.25 0.93
C ASP A 28 -17.44 -7.77 0.73
N PRO A 29 -16.33 -8.25 0.13
CA PRO A 29 -16.16 -9.66 -0.16
C PRO A 29 -16.02 -10.48 1.11
N THR A 30 -16.44 -11.75 1.01
CA THR A 30 -16.02 -12.81 1.92
C THR A 30 -15.13 -13.75 1.13
N VAL A 31 -13.85 -13.82 1.54
CA VAL A 31 -12.84 -14.64 0.87
C VAL A 31 -12.54 -15.86 1.73
N GLU A 32 -12.74 -17.05 1.15
CA GLU A 32 -12.45 -18.30 1.86
C GLU A 32 -10.95 -18.42 2.17
N GLY A 33 -10.63 -18.73 3.43
CA GLY A 33 -9.24 -18.94 3.87
C GLY A 33 -8.40 -17.66 3.87
N LEU A 34 -9.02 -16.49 4.00
CA LEU A 34 -8.29 -15.23 4.20
C LEU A 34 -7.62 -15.21 5.57
N ASP A 35 -6.33 -14.92 5.60
CA ASP A 35 -5.57 -14.72 6.83
C ASP A 35 -5.12 -13.26 6.93
N VAL A 36 -5.40 -12.60 8.05
CA VAL A 36 -5.24 -11.15 8.19
C VAL A 36 -4.25 -10.76 9.27
N ALA A 37 -3.42 -9.76 8.96
CA ALA A 37 -2.55 -9.09 9.93
C ALA A 37 -2.73 -7.56 9.92
N LEU A 38 -2.54 -6.95 11.09
CA LEU A 38 -2.52 -5.51 11.32
C LEU A 38 -1.16 -5.11 11.90
N TYR A 39 -0.45 -4.23 11.20
CA TYR A 39 0.84 -3.70 11.61
C TYR A 39 0.73 -2.20 11.89
N MET A 40 1.05 -1.78 13.11
CA MET A 40 1.01 -0.38 13.53
C MET A 40 2.40 0.23 13.56
N ASP A 41 2.61 1.34 12.87
CA ASP A 41 3.90 2.01 12.82
C ASP A 41 4.28 2.53 14.21
N GLY A 42 5.41 2.03 14.70
CA GLY A 42 5.99 2.36 15.98
C GLY A 42 7.29 3.16 15.84
N SER A 43 7.50 3.82 14.72
CA SER A 43 8.59 4.78 14.54
C SER A 43 8.34 6.06 15.36
N ALA A 44 9.41 6.83 15.60
CA ALA A 44 9.32 8.08 16.34
C ALA A 44 8.49 9.15 15.64
N SER A 45 8.29 9.08 14.32
CA SER A 45 7.46 10.06 13.61
C SER A 45 5.98 9.94 13.95
N MET A 46 5.53 8.75 14.36
CA MET A 46 4.16 8.46 14.80
C MET A 46 3.90 8.74 16.29
N GLU A 47 4.89 9.20 17.06
CA GLU A 47 4.77 9.27 18.53
C GLU A 47 3.62 10.18 18.98
N ASP A 48 3.41 11.30 18.29
CA ASP A 48 2.38 12.28 18.63
C ASP A 48 0.96 11.77 18.31
N GLU A 49 0.82 10.90 17.31
CA GLU A 49 -0.41 10.28 16.83
C GLU A 49 -0.96 9.26 17.84
N TYR A 50 -0.09 8.61 18.62
CA TYR A 50 -0.51 7.77 19.76
C TYR A 50 -0.90 8.58 21.01
N GLY A 51 -0.58 9.88 21.01
CA GLY A 51 -0.86 10.78 22.11
C GLY A 51 0.03 10.57 23.36
N PRO A 52 -0.13 11.45 24.35
CA PRO A 52 0.74 11.53 25.52
C PRO A 52 0.66 10.28 26.39
N ARG A 53 1.81 9.87 26.93
CA ARG A 53 1.96 8.70 27.82
C ARG A 53 2.02 9.08 29.29
N GLY A 54 1.66 8.14 30.16
CA GLY A 54 1.87 8.25 31.61
C GLY A 54 1.10 9.40 32.28
N VAL A 55 1.75 10.12 33.21
CA VAL A 55 1.12 11.22 33.97
C VAL A 55 0.74 12.39 33.05
N LEU A 56 1.44 12.57 31.93
CA LEU A 56 1.17 13.63 30.95
C LEU A 56 -0.16 13.43 30.19
N ALA A 57 -0.63 12.18 30.06
CA ALA A 57 -1.94 11.85 29.50
C ALA A 57 -3.11 12.50 30.26
N LYS A 58 -2.88 12.94 31.50
CA LYS A 58 -3.88 13.58 32.36
C LYS A 58 -3.90 15.11 32.24
N LEU A 59 -2.92 15.72 31.56
CA LEU A 59 -2.72 17.17 31.56
C LEU A 59 -3.25 17.88 30.31
N ALA A 60 -3.45 17.16 29.21
CA ALA A 60 -4.12 17.67 28.02
C ALA A 60 -4.85 16.54 27.29
N PRO A 61 -6.05 16.77 26.74
CA PRO A 61 -6.79 15.77 25.98
C PRO A 61 -6.25 15.67 24.54
N VAL A 62 -4.95 15.38 24.39
CA VAL A 62 -4.43 14.98 23.08
C VAL A 62 -4.91 13.56 22.85
N LYS A 63 -5.71 13.39 21.80
CA LYS A 63 -6.37 12.13 21.48
C LYS A 63 -5.39 11.23 20.74
N ASN A 64 -5.31 9.98 21.16
CA ASN A 64 -4.70 8.93 20.36
C ASN A 64 -5.54 8.74 19.08
N LEU A 65 -4.97 9.11 17.94
CA LEU A 65 -5.61 9.02 16.62
C LEU A 65 -5.57 7.59 16.07
N VAL A 66 -4.55 6.81 16.47
CA VAL A 66 -4.36 5.43 16.00
C VAL A 66 -5.36 4.45 16.63
N GLU A 67 -5.60 4.55 17.94
CA GLU A 67 -6.40 3.60 18.71
C GLU A 67 -7.84 3.44 18.20
N PRO A 68 -8.63 4.51 17.94
CA PRO A 68 -9.97 4.37 17.39
C PRO A 68 -9.99 3.65 16.04
N GLN A 69 -9.05 4.00 15.15
CA GLN A 69 -8.94 3.37 13.83
C GLN A 69 -8.59 1.90 13.97
N MET A 70 -7.62 1.58 14.83
CA MET A 70 -7.22 0.20 15.12
C MET A 70 -8.35 -0.65 15.65
N ARG A 71 -9.14 -0.15 16.62
CA ARG A 71 -10.29 -0.91 17.13
C ARG A 71 -11.30 -1.22 16.05
N TRP A 72 -11.60 -0.22 15.21
CA TRP A 72 -12.60 -0.36 14.16
C TRP A 72 -12.14 -1.32 13.05
N MET A 73 -10.89 -1.15 12.59
CA MET A 73 -10.23 -2.06 11.64
C MET A 73 -10.20 -3.49 12.16
N LEU A 74 -9.76 -3.70 13.40
CA LEU A 74 -9.62 -5.03 13.98
C LEU A 74 -10.96 -5.73 14.12
N GLU A 75 -12.00 -5.04 14.62
CA GLU A 75 -13.34 -5.63 14.72
C GLU A 75 -13.86 -6.08 13.35
N TYR A 76 -13.69 -5.25 12.33
CA TYR A 76 -14.13 -5.54 10.98
C TYR A 76 -13.33 -6.69 10.35
N LEU A 77 -11.99 -6.59 10.36
CA LEU A 77 -11.09 -7.56 9.75
C LEU A 77 -11.14 -8.93 10.42
N ALA A 78 -11.40 -8.99 11.73
CA ALA A 78 -11.64 -10.26 12.41
C ALA A 78 -12.88 -11.00 11.88
N ASN A 79 -13.89 -10.29 11.35
CA ASN A 79 -15.03 -10.95 10.70
C ASN A 79 -14.71 -11.44 9.28
N LYS A 80 -13.58 -11.01 8.71
CA LYS A 80 -13.09 -11.40 7.38
C LYS A 80 -12.04 -12.50 7.44
N ASP A 81 -11.26 -12.50 8.52
CA ASP A 81 -10.30 -13.53 8.82
C ASP A 81 -10.96 -14.91 8.97
N ARG A 82 -10.28 -15.94 8.47
CA ARG A 82 -10.75 -17.34 8.43
C ARG A 82 -11.00 -17.96 9.79
N ASP A 83 -10.28 -17.56 10.84
CA ASP A 83 -10.42 -18.12 12.19
C ASP A 83 -10.87 -17.08 13.24
N GLY A 84 -11.13 -15.86 12.76
CA GLY A 84 -11.65 -14.77 13.57
C GLY A 84 -10.58 -14.06 14.40
N LYS A 85 -9.29 -14.30 14.12
CA LYS A 85 -8.18 -13.69 14.84
C LYS A 85 -7.27 -12.96 13.88
N VAL A 86 -7.00 -11.71 14.20
CA VAL A 86 -6.08 -10.88 13.43
C VAL A 86 -4.75 -10.84 14.17
N ARG A 87 -3.66 -11.16 13.47
CA ARG A 87 -2.30 -10.98 13.99
C ARG A 87 -2.03 -9.48 14.15
N VAL A 88 -1.58 -9.05 15.32
CA VAL A 88 -1.30 -7.63 15.59
C VAL A 88 0.13 -7.44 16.08
N ALA A 89 0.82 -6.44 15.52
CA ALA A 89 2.16 -6.04 15.95
C ALA A 89 2.39 -4.53 15.75
N TYR A 90 3.24 -3.94 16.58
CA TYR A 90 3.91 -2.70 16.20
C TYR A 90 5.14 -3.03 15.34
N TRP A 91 5.41 -2.21 14.33
CA TRP A 91 6.61 -2.31 13.51
C TRP A 91 7.44 -1.03 13.60
N ALA A 92 8.61 -1.00 12.94
CA ALA A 92 9.54 0.11 13.05
C ALA A 92 9.87 0.51 14.50
N THR A 93 10.01 -0.45 15.41
CA THR A 93 10.35 -0.18 16.81
C THR A 93 11.86 -0.21 17.06
N GLY A 94 12.33 0.33 18.19
CA GLY A 94 13.73 0.25 18.60
C GLY A 94 14.70 1.00 17.69
N ASP A 95 15.47 0.28 16.87
CA ASP A 95 16.34 0.90 15.84
C ASP A 95 15.62 1.16 14.51
N GLY A 96 14.33 0.83 14.44
CA GLY A 96 13.50 0.96 13.25
C GLY A 96 13.30 -0.34 12.49
N THR A 97 13.99 -1.43 12.85
CA THR A 97 13.88 -2.73 12.16
C THR A 97 13.09 -3.79 12.93
N GLN A 98 12.66 -3.46 14.15
CA GLN A 98 12.11 -4.44 15.09
C GLN A 98 10.57 -4.45 15.08
N LEU A 99 10.02 -5.64 15.32
CA LEU A 99 8.59 -5.83 15.56
C LEU A 99 8.34 -6.03 17.06
N GLU A 100 7.33 -5.36 17.60
CA GLU A 100 6.78 -5.65 18.91
C GLU A 100 5.44 -6.37 18.72
N VAL A 101 5.45 -7.70 18.83
CA VAL A 101 4.24 -8.52 18.68
C VAL A 101 3.28 -8.25 19.83
N VAL A 102 2.06 -7.86 19.47
CA VAL A 102 0.94 -7.69 20.40
C VAL A 102 0.25 -9.05 20.64
N GLY A 103 0.09 -9.83 19.57
CA GLY A 103 -0.52 -11.16 19.58
C GLY A 103 -1.70 -11.25 18.62
N ASP A 104 -2.44 -12.35 18.71
CA ASP A 104 -3.62 -12.58 17.88
C ASP A 104 -4.87 -12.10 18.62
N LEU A 105 -5.59 -11.15 18.03
CA LEU A 105 -6.73 -10.49 18.64
C LEU A 105 -8.01 -10.79 17.86
N THR A 106 -9.08 -11.08 18.59
CA THR A 106 -10.42 -11.29 18.03
C THR A 106 -11.20 -9.99 17.97
N GLY A 107 -12.25 -9.95 17.14
CA GLY A 107 -13.15 -8.80 17.05
C GLY A 107 -13.73 -8.33 18.39
N PRO A 108 -14.19 -9.24 19.29
CA PRO A 108 -14.62 -8.85 20.63
C PRO A 108 -13.51 -8.22 21.49
N GLN A 109 -12.26 -8.67 21.35
CA GLN A 109 -11.12 -8.08 22.08
C GLN A 109 -10.79 -6.68 21.59
N ALA A 110 -11.08 -6.35 20.32
CA ALA A 110 -10.80 -5.05 19.72
C ALA A 110 -11.35 -3.88 20.56
N LYS A 111 -12.60 -3.99 21.03
CA LYS A 111 -13.36 -2.89 21.65
C LYS A 111 -12.69 -2.32 22.90
N ASP A 112 -12.08 -3.19 23.68
CA ASP A 112 -11.50 -2.82 24.97
C ASP A 112 -9.96 -2.80 24.94
N TYR A 113 -9.34 -3.31 23.87
CA TYR A 113 -7.88 -3.31 23.74
C TYR A 113 -7.34 -1.88 23.65
N ARG A 114 -6.22 -1.62 24.32
CA ARG A 114 -5.55 -0.31 24.32
C ARG A 114 -4.34 -0.35 23.41
N PHE A 115 -4.17 0.67 22.58
CA PHE A 115 -3.04 0.79 21.67
C PHE A 115 -2.21 2.04 22.03
N PRO A 116 -1.43 2.01 23.12
CA PRO A 116 -0.67 3.17 23.60
C PRO A 116 0.59 3.49 22.76
N GLY A 117 0.79 2.79 21.64
CA GLY A 117 2.03 2.74 20.88
C GLY A 117 3.04 1.72 21.44
N PRO A 118 4.21 1.58 20.80
CA PRO A 118 5.25 0.62 21.17
C PRO A 118 5.99 0.99 22.45
N ARG A 119 6.63 0.02 23.10
CA ARG A 119 7.49 0.26 24.29
C ARG A 119 8.66 1.19 23.98
N PHE A 120 9.27 1.02 22.80
CA PHE A 120 10.39 1.81 22.32
C PHE A 120 10.13 2.23 20.88
N TYR A 121 9.91 3.53 20.67
CA TYR A 121 9.77 4.05 19.32
C TYR A 121 11.05 3.87 18.51
N GLY A 122 10.90 3.55 17.23
CA GLY A 122 12.02 3.39 16.31
C GLY A 122 12.70 4.70 15.96
N LYS A 123 13.99 4.61 15.68
CA LYS A 123 14.79 5.74 15.15
C LYS A 123 14.74 5.86 13.63
N ALA A 124 14.14 4.88 12.97
CA ALA A 124 13.95 4.79 11.53
C ALA A 124 12.63 4.04 11.29
N THR A 125 12.12 4.15 10.08
CA THR A 125 10.86 3.56 9.63
C THR A 125 11.20 2.54 8.55
N VAL A 126 11.64 1.34 8.96
CA VAL A 126 12.09 0.27 8.06
C VAL A 126 10.98 -0.77 7.91
N MET A 127 10.43 -0.88 6.70
CA MET A 127 9.22 -1.64 6.38
C MET A 127 9.50 -3.08 5.97
N LEU A 128 10.66 -3.37 5.37
CA LEU A 128 11.01 -4.72 4.92
C LEU A 128 10.80 -5.84 5.97
N PRO A 129 11.06 -5.62 7.29
CA PRO A 129 10.70 -6.58 8.34
C PRO A 129 9.22 -6.98 8.36
N VAL A 130 8.29 -6.07 8.07
CA VAL A 130 6.85 -6.34 8.03
C VAL A 130 6.51 -7.32 6.90
N LEU A 131 6.99 -7.04 5.68
CA LEU A 131 6.75 -7.93 4.54
C LEU A 131 7.34 -9.32 4.80
N ARG A 132 8.54 -9.39 5.41
CA ARG A 132 9.19 -10.67 5.73
C ARG A 132 8.41 -11.44 6.80
N ASP A 133 7.97 -10.79 7.87
CA ASP A 133 7.15 -11.41 8.92
C ASP A 133 5.84 -11.94 8.34
N PHE A 134 5.11 -11.12 7.59
CA PHE A 134 3.81 -11.52 7.06
C PHE A 134 3.92 -12.65 6.04
N VAL A 135 4.88 -12.58 5.11
CA VAL A 135 5.11 -13.67 4.15
C VAL A 135 5.53 -14.97 4.85
N ALA A 136 6.34 -14.89 5.90
CA ALA A 136 6.70 -16.06 6.70
C ALA A 136 5.48 -16.65 7.43
N HIS A 137 4.65 -15.80 8.02
CA HIS A 137 3.39 -16.19 8.67
C HIS A 137 2.45 -16.88 7.68
N ILE A 138 2.18 -16.28 6.52
CA ILE A 138 1.32 -16.90 5.50
C ILE A 138 1.86 -18.26 5.03
N LYS A 139 3.17 -18.38 4.82
CA LYS A 139 3.78 -19.69 4.49
C LYS A 139 3.49 -20.75 5.55
N GLN A 140 3.57 -20.39 6.83
CA GLN A 140 3.22 -21.29 7.92
C GLN A 140 1.72 -21.64 7.90
N GLN A 141 0.85 -20.65 7.75
CA GLN A 141 -0.60 -20.86 7.77
C GLN A 141 -1.14 -21.67 6.59
N VAL A 142 -0.44 -21.63 5.44
CA VAL A 142 -0.69 -22.52 4.30
C VAL A 142 -0.30 -23.96 4.64
N GLN A 143 0.84 -24.18 5.30
CA GLN A 143 1.28 -25.52 5.71
C GLN A 143 0.36 -26.15 6.76
N GLU A 144 -0.18 -25.33 7.67
CA GLU A 144 -1.19 -25.73 8.66
C GLU A 144 -2.58 -25.96 8.02
N GLY A 145 -2.72 -25.70 6.72
CA GLY A 145 -3.82 -26.17 5.88
C GLY A 145 -5.03 -25.25 5.81
N GLY A 146 -4.91 -23.97 6.20
CA GLY A 146 -6.10 -23.09 6.20
C GLY A 146 -5.96 -21.71 5.57
N ALA A 147 -4.76 -21.16 5.37
CA ALA A 147 -4.63 -19.92 4.59
C ALA A 147 -4.65 -20.21 3.07
N LYS A 148 -5.53 -19.51 2.35
CA LYS A 148 -5.64 -19.52 0.88
C LYS A 148 -5.40 -18.13 0.28
N ARG A 149 -5.51 -17.07 1.07
CA ARG A 149 -5.12 -15.69 0.74
C ARG A 149 -4.58 -14.98 1.99
N GLY A 150 -3.81 -13.91 1.78
CA GLY A 150 -3.30 -13.06 2.86
C GLY A 150 -3.65 -11.59 2.66
N LEU A 151 -3.98 -10.89 3.74
CA LEU A 151 -4.10 -9.43 3.79
C LEU A 151 -3.29 -8.88 4.95
N ALA A 152 -2.36 -7.96 4.68
CA ALA A 152 -1.71 -7.16 5.71
C ALA A 152 -2.14 -5.70 5.58
N VAL A 153 -2.74 -5.17 6.63
CA VAL A 153 -3.10 -3.75 6.74
C VAL A 153 -2.05 -3.06 7.60
N ILE A 154 -1.43 -2.01 7.08
CA ILE A 154 -0.26 -1.35 7.64
C ILE A 154 -0.61 0.11 7.92
N ILE A 155 -0.67 0.46 9.20
CA ILE A 155 -0.99 1.80 9.69
C ILE A 155 0.32 2.57 9.81
N THR A 156 0.43 3.72 9.17
CA THR A 156 1.68 4.50 9.08
C THR A 156 1.42 5.94 8.68
N ASP A 157 2.41 6.82 8.88
CA ASP A 157 2.51 8.14 8.26
C ASP A 157 3.35 8.11 6.97
N SER A 158 3.85 6.93 6.57
CA SER A 158 4.64 6.70 5.37
C SER A 158 5.94 7.49 5.29
N GLN A 159 6.70 7.57 6.39
CA GLN A 159 8.08 8.07 6.35
C GLN A 159 9.10 6.94 6.13
N ILE A 160 8.84 6.05 5.16
CA ILE A 160 9.58 4.79 4.96
C ILE A 160 11.01 5.09 4.47
N ASN A 161 12.00 4.47 5.11
CA ASN A 161 13.41 4.68 4.80
C ASN A 161 14.00 3.66 3.81
N ASP A 162 13.33 2.53 3.59
CA ASP A 162 13.81 1.40 2.79
C ASP A 162 12.89 1.04 1.62
N ALA A 163 12.21 2.04 1.02
CA ALA A 163 11.24 1.84 -0.08
C ALA A 163 11.81 1.00 -1.24
N ASN A 164 13.07 1.21 -1.63
CA ASN A 164 13.74 0.40 -2.66
C ASN A 164 13.82 -1.10 -2.30
N ASP A 165 14.13 -1.42 -1.05
CA ASP A 165 14.21 -2.80 -0.58
C ASP A 165 12.81 -3.43 -0.46
N VAL A 166 11.80 -2.63 -0.08
CA VAL A 166 10.38 -3.00 -0.08
C VAL A 166 9.94 -3.40 -1.48
N THR A 167 10.18 -2.55 -2.49
CA THR A 167 9.83 -2.82 -3.90
C THR A 167 10.56 -4.05 -4.45
N ALA A 168 11.85 -4.21 -4.13
CA ALA A 168 12.62 -5.38 -4.54
C ALA A 168 12.07 -6.68 -3.92
N TYR A 169 11.71 -6.66 -2.63
CA TYR A 169 11.13 -7.82 -1.96
C TYR A 169 9.70 -8.11 -2.42
N ALA A 170 8.87 -7.08 -2.61
CA ALA A 170 7.53 -7.18 -3.17
C ALA A 170 7.55 -7.82 -4.57
N THR A 171 8.53 -7.44 -5.41
CA THR A 171 8.78 -8.08 -6.70
C THR A 171 9.03 -9.59 -6.57
N GLN A 172 9.83 -9.99 -5.58
CA GLN A 172 10.09 -11.42 -5.32
C GLN A 172 8.82 -12.13 -4.84
N VAL A 173 8.04 -11.52 -3.95
CA VAL A 173 6.76 -12.06 -3.48
C VAL A 173 5.81 -12.27 -4.66
N ALA A 174 5.67 -11.29 -5.55
CA ALA A 174 4.83 -11.42 -6.74
C ALA A 174 5.28 -12.58 -7.66
N LYS A 175 6.60 -12.77 -7.86
CA LYS A 175 7.12 -13.92 -8.62
C LYS A 175 6.76 -15.27 -7.97
N GLU A 176 6.78 -15.35 -6.65
CA GLU A 176 6.36 -16.55 -5.92
C GLU A 176 4.85 -16.81 -6.04
N ILE A 177 4.02 -15.76 -6.01
CA ILE A 177 2.57 -15.84 -6.23
C ILE A 177 2.27 -16.32 -7.65
N ALA A 178 2.86 -15.68 -8.67
CA ALA A 178 2.67 -16.04 -10.08
C ALA A 178 3.08 -17.49 -10.37
N ALA A 179 4.09 -18.00 -9.65
CA ALA A 179 4.52 -19.38 -9.76
C ALA A 179 3.68 -20.38 -8.92
N GLY A 180 2.66 -19.93 -8.21
CA GLY A 180 1.80 -20.75 -7.35
C GLY A 180 2.49 -21.29 -6.09
N ARG A 181 3.64 -20.72 -5.70
CA ARG A 181 4.39 -21.10 -4.48
C ARG A 181 3.93 -20.34 -3.25
N LEU A 182 3.30 -19.19 -3.45
CA LEU A 182 2.59 -18.44 -2.43
C LEU A 182 1.12 -18.26 -2.85
N PRO A 183 0.16 -18.29 -1.90
CA PRO A 183 -1.17 -17.80 -2.17
C PRO A 183 -1.13 -16.30 -2.48
N ARG A 184 -2.21 -15.77 -3.07
CA ARG A 184 -2.33 -14.33 -3.29
C ARG A 184 -2.28 -13.60 -1.94
N ILE A 185 -1.36 -12.65 -1.84
CA ILE A 185 -1.18 -11.77 -0.70
C ILE A 185 -1.48 -10.35 -1.19
N ASN A 186 -2.05 -9.52 -0.35
CA ASN A 186 -2.23 -8.09 -0.60
C ASN A 186 -1.78 -7.30 0.63
N PHE A 187 -1.23 -6.12 0.38
CA PHE A 187 -0.86 -5.17 1.41
C PHE A 187 -1.64 -3.88 1.22
N VAL A 188 -2.09 -3.29 2.31
CA VAL A 188 -2.85 -2.03 2.29
C VAL A 188 -2.21 -1.06 3.28
N PHE A 189 -1.71 0.06 2.78
CA PHE A 189 -1.35 1.18 3.65
C PHE A 189 -2.60 1.92 4.13
N VAL A 190 -2.59 2.31 5.39
CA VAL A 190 -3.59 3.17 6.00
C VAL A 190 -2.86 4.35 6.64
N GLY A 191 -2.84 5.46 5.92
CA GLY A 191 -2.29 6.73 6.36
C GLY A 191 -3.04 7.29 7.56
N VAL A 192 -2.33 7.59 8.66
CA VAL A 192 -2.91 8.21 9.86
C VAL A 192 -2.07 9.41 10.29
N GLY A 193 -2.73 10.53 10.58
CA GLY A 193 -2.11 11.75 11.07
C GLY A 193 -1.96 12.83 10.00
N ASP A 194 -1.52 14.02 10.43
CA ASP A 194 -1.38 15.18 9.56
C ASP A 194 -0.05 15.18 8.78
N GLN A 195 0.87 14.28 9.12
CA GLN A 195 2.20 14.16 8.50
C GLN A 195 2.29 13.01 7.49
N VAL A 196 1.14 12.49 7.05
CA VAL A 196 1.11 11.39 6.09
C VAL A 196 1.76 11.82 4.77
N ASP A 197 2.79 11.09 4.36
CA ASP A 197 3.40 11.18 3.04
C ASP A 197 2.60 10.30 2.06
N GLU A 198 1.52 10.86 1.51
CA GLU A 198 0.65 10.17 0.56
C GLU A 198 1.38 9.85 -0.75
N GLU A 199 2.29 10.73 -1.18
CA GLU A 199 3.09 10.56 -2.41
C GLU A 199 3.97 9.30 -2.32
N GLN A 200 4.65 9.10 -1.18
CA GLN A 200 5.45 7.88 -0.98
C GLN A 200 4.58 6.61 -0.94
N MET A 201 3.38 6.66 -0.33
CA MET A 201 2.48 5.51 -0.37
C MET A 201 2.01 5.22 -1.79
N GLU A 202 1.68 6.25 -2.57
CA GLU A 202 1.25 6.14 -3.96
C GLU A 202 2.33 5.49 -4.83
N GLU A 203 3.59 5.93 -4.70
CA GLU A 203 4.74 5.36 -5.41
C GLU A 203 4.87 3.85 -5.19
N VAL A 204 4.76 3.39 -3.93
CA VAL A 204 4.80 1.96 -3.59
C VAL A 204 3.53 1.23 -4.09
N SER A 205 2.37 1.89 -4.04
CA SER A 205 1.06 1.31 -4.38
C SER A 205 0.85 1.05 -5.88
N HIS A 206 1.35 1.95 -6.72
CA HIS A 206 1.11 1.93 -8.16
C HIS A 206 1.96 0.91 -8.92
N THR A 207 2.94 0.29 -8.26
CA THR A 207 3.74 -0.76 -8.89
C THR A 207 2.86 -1.97 -9.23
N THR A 208 2.80 -2.31 -10.52
CA THR A 208 2.15 -3.53 -11.01
C THR A 208 3.16 -4.65 -11.24
N TYR A 209 2.71 -5.89 -10.99
CA TYR A 209 3.57 -7.06 -11.10
C TYR A 209 3.04 -8.03 -12.16
N PRO A 210 3.87 -8.46 -13.13
CA PRO A 210 3.44 -9.41 -14.17
C PRO A 210 2.81 -10.68 -13.60
N GLY A 211 1.58 -10.98 -14.02
CA GLY A 211 0.84 -12.17 -13.59
C GLY A 211 0.18 -12.07 -12.20
N VAL A 212 0.33 -10.95 -11.49
CA VAL A 212 -0.29 -10.72 -10.17
C VAL A 212 -1.14 -9.45 -10.15
N GLY A 213 -0.77 -8.43 -10.93
CA GLY A 213 -1.41 -7.11 -10.90
C GLY A 213 -0.90 -6.27 -9.73
N HIS A 214 -1.79 -5.51 -9.09
CA HIS A 214 -1.46 -4.74 -7.89
C HIS A 214 -1.32 -5.65 -6.67
N LEU A 215 -0.18 -5.49 -5.99
CA LEU A 215 0.11 -6.14 -4.71
C LEU A 215 -0.23 -5.22 -3.53
N TRP A 216 -0.12 -3.91 -3.76
CA TRP A 216 -0.29 -2.83 -2.79
C TRP A 216 -1.50 -1.98 -3.15
N CYS A 217 -2.07 -1.35 -2.13
CA CYS A 217 -3.04 -0.28 -2.24
C CYS A 217 -2.84 0.63 -1.03
N HIS A 218 -3.35 1.86 -1.07
CA HIS A 218 -3.30 2.76 0.08
C HIS A 218 -4.65 3.43 0.33
N ARG A 219 -4.89 3.83 1.58
CA ARG A 219 -6.04 4.59 2.05
C ARG A 219 -5.56 5.62 3.07
N ILE A 220 -6.31 6.70 3.26
CA ILE A 220 -6.12 7.63 4.37
C ILE A 220 -7.28 7.46 5.34
N ALA A 221 -6.99 7.17 6.61
CA ALA A 221 -7.98 6.81 7.61
C ALA A 221 -9.09 7.86 7.74
N ASP A 222 -8.74 9.14 7.74
CA ASP A 222 -9.70 10.24 7.89
C ASP A 222 -10.55 10.52 6.64
N ARG A 223 -10.19 9.92 5.49
CA ARG A 223 -10.96 10.00 4.24
C ARG A 223 -11.75 8.72 3.96
N MET A 224 -11.55 7.67 4.74
CA MET A 224 -12.19 6.38 4.55
C MET A 224 -13.64 6.43 5.05
N GLU A 225 -14.61 6.16 4.18
CA GLU A 225 -16.02 6.19 4.55
C GLU A 225 -16.51 4.81 5.00
N GLU A 226 -15.98 3.74 4.39
CA GLU A 226 -16.41 2.38 4.61
C GLU A 226 -15.24 1.41 4.82
N MET A 227 -15.35 0.54 5.82
CA MET A 227 -14.34 -0.48 6.10
C MET A 227 -14.11 -1.47 4.96
N ALA A 228 -15.12 -1.64 4.10
CA ALA A 228 -15.03 -2.45 2.89
C ALA A 228 -13.89 -1.99 1.95
N GLU A 229 -13.47 -0.73 2.05
CA GLU A 229 -12.35 -0.20 1.27
C GLU A 229 -11.03 -0.92 1.57
N LEU A 230 -10.84 -1.47 2.78
CA LEU A 230 -9.63 -2.22 3.15
C LEU A 230 -9.53 -3.60 2.49
N VAL A 231 -10.67 -4.19 2.14
CA VAL A 231 -10.73 -5.54 1.55
C VAL A 231 -11.09 -5.51 0.07
N ALA A 232 -11.35 -4.34 -0.50
CA ALA A 232 -11.64 -4.16 -1.92
C ALA A 232 -10.48 -4.65 -2.82
N VAL A 233 -9.24 -4.67 -2.32
CA VAL A 233 -8.08 -5.23 -3.03
C VAL A 233 -8.11 -6.76 -3.15
N LEU A 234 -8.86 -7.46 -2.29
CA LEU A 234 -8.93 -8.92 -2.28
C LEU A 234 -9.79 -9.51 -3.41
N VAL A 235 -10.42 -8.62 -4.13
CA VAL A 235 -11.34 -8.89 -5.21
C VAL A 235 -10.59 -9.43 -6.42
N ASP A 236 -11.20 -10.36 -7.13
CA ASP A 236 -10.68 -10.80 -8.42
C ASP A 236 -11.73 -10.65 -9.53
N GLU A 237 -11.26 -10.73 -10.78
CA GLU A 237 -12.07 -10.62 -12.00
C GLU A 237 -13.15 -11.72 -12.13
N THR A 238 -13.04 -12.79 -11.34
CA THR A 238 -14.01 -13.89 -11.36
C THR A 238 -15.19 -13.63 -10.43
N MET A 239 -15.02 -12.72 -9.45
CA MET A 239 -16.06 -12.36 -8.51
C MET A 239 -17.16 -11.53 -9.19
N THR A 240 -18.39 -12.03 -9.10
CA THR A 240 -19.57 -11.42 -9.71
C THR A 240 -20.32 -10.60 -8.65
N VAL A 241 -20.52 -9.31 -8.92
CA VAL A 241 -21.19 -8.37 -7.99
C VAL A 241 -22.63 -8.05 -8.38
N ALA A 242 -22.99 -8.25 -9.64
CA ALA A 242 -24.38 -8.11 -10.12
C ALA A 242 -24.66 -9.02 -11.32
N ALA A 243 -25.94 -9.13 -11.71
CA ALA A 243 -26.37 -9.93 -12.86
C ALA A 243 -25.94 -9.36 -14.23
N GLY A 244 -25.35 -8.17 -14.26
CA GLY A 244 -24.90 -7.48 -15.46
C GLY A 244 -24.82 -5.96 -15.24
N GLY A 245 -24.32 -5.24 -16.23
CA GLY A 245 -24.22 -3.78 -16.19
C GLY A 245 -23.71 -3.21 -17.51
N THR A 246 -23.91 -1.92 -17.72
CA THR A 246 -23.50 -1.22 -18.94
C THR A 246 -22.70 0.02 -18.59
N VAL A 247 -21.55 0.19 -19.22
CA VAL A 247 -20.67 1.35 -19.08
C VAL A 247 -20.90 2.29 -20.26
N TYR A 248 -21.07 3.57 -19.97
CA TYR A 248 -21.28 4.65 -20.93
C TYR A 248 -20.20 5.71 -20.81
N ASP A 249 -19.91 6.42 -21.90
CA ASP A 249 -19.16 7.68 -21.83
C ASP A 249 -20.05 8.86 -21.41
N GLU A 250 -19.44 10.04 -21.28
CA GLU A 250 -20.12 11.29 -20.93
C GLU A 250 -21.17 11.75 -21.97
N GLN A 251 -21.11 11.25 -23.22
CA GLN A 251 -22.11 11.49 -24.26
C GLN A 251 -23.23 10.43 -24.27
N GLY A 252 -23.19 9.45 -23.36
CA GLY A 252 -24.17 8.37 -23.28
C GLY A 252 -23.96 7.27 -24.33
N ARG A 253 -22.82 7.21 -25.00
CA ARG A 253 -22.46 6.09 -25.88
C ARG A 253 -22.00 4.92 -25.03
N ILE A 254 -22.41 3.72 -25.41
CA ILE A 254 -22.02 2.48 -24.72
C ILE A 254 -20.55 2.20 -25.00
N LEU A 255 -19.75 2.11 -23.94
CA LEU A 255 -18.34 1.70 -23.97
C LEU A 255 -18.22 0.18 -23.79
N LYS A 256 -19.03 -0.41 -22.89
CA LYS A 256 -19.02 -1.84 -22.62
C LYS A 256 -20.36 -2.32 -22.06
N THR A 257 -20.76 -3.53 -22.43
CA THR A 257 -21.89 -4.23 -21.80
C THR A 257 -21.41 -5.53 -21.18
N TYR A 258 -21.82 -5.79 -19.94
CA TYR A 258 -21.58 -7.01 -19.20
C TYR A 258 -22.91 -7.78 -19.08
N GLU A 259 -23.06 -8.84 -19.88
CA GLU A 259 -24.28 -9.66 -19.91
C GLU A 259 -24.17 -10.87 -18.98
N GLY A 260 -25.19 -11.11 -18.16
CA GLY A 260 -25.31 -12.31 -17.30
C GLY A 260 -24.40 -12.31 -16.05
N ARG A 261 -23.35 -11.49 -16.02
CA ARG A 261 -22.53 -11.20 -14.85
C ARG A 261 -21.87 -9.84 -14.96
N LEU A 262 -21.83 -9.08 -13.88
CA LEU A 262 -20.98 -7.91 -13.72
C LEU A 262 -19.80 -8.31 -12.82
N PRO A 263 -18.56 -8.34 -13.34
CA PRO A 263 -17.39 -8.58 -12.50
C PRO A 263 -17.17 -7.39 -11.56
N ALA A 264 -16.49 -7.62 -10.46
CA ALA A 264 -16.10 -6.55 -9.55
C ALA A 264 -15.00 -5.63 -10.14
N VAL A 265 -14.15 -6.17 -11.01
CA VAL A 265 -13.15 -5.41 -11.77
C VAL A 265 -13.68 -5.22 -13.20
N LEU A 266 -13.86 -3.96 -13.59
CA LEU A 266 -14.40 -3.56 -14.89
C LEU A 266 -13.25 -3.11 -15.79
N GLU A 267 -13.04 -3.81 -16.89
CA GLU A 267 -12.11 -3.38 -17.94
C GLU A 267 -12.86 -2.94 -19.21
N PHE A 268 -12.55 -1.72 -19.68
CA PHE A 268 -13.12 -1.16 -20.91
C PHE A 268 -12.21 -0.10 -21.53
N GLU A 269 -12.46 0.24 -22.80
CA GLU A 269 -11.73 1.28 -23.50
C GLU A 269 -12.51 2.60 -23.50
N VAL A 270 -11.79 3.72 -23.41
CA VAL A 270 -12.33 5.07 -23.47
C VAL A 270 -11.64 5.88 -24.57
N PRO A 271 -12.37 6.78 -25.27
CA PRO A 271 -11.74 7.77 -26.14
C PRO A 271 -10.76 8.65 -25.35
N ALA A 272 -9.66 9.09 -25.98
CA ALA A 272 -8.64 9.89 -25.30
C ALA A 272 -9.18 11.17 -24.62
N THR A 273 -10.23 11.76 -25.21
CA THR A 273 -10.89 12.97 -24.70
C THR A 273 -11.93 12.71 -23.61
N CYS A 274 -12.24 11.44 -23.32
CA CYS A 274 -13.25 11.06 -22.33
C CYS A 274 -12.75 11.42 -20.92
N LYS A 275 -13.57 12.17 -20.18
CA LYS A 275 -13.22 12.65 -18.83
C LYS A 275 -13.92 11.90 -17.71
N ALA A 276 -14.98 11.16 -18.04
CA ALA A 276 -15.76 10.41 -17.08
C ALA A 276 -16.47 9.25 -17.78
N PHE A 277 -16.76 8.20 -17.03
CA PHE A 277 -17.65 7.13 -17.46
C PHE A 277 -18.83 7.00 -16.50
N THR A 278 -19.90 6.35 -16.95
CA THR A 278 -21.07 6.03 -16.12
C THR A 278 -21.34 4.54 -16.16
N LEU A 279 -21.38 3.90 -15.00
CA LEU A 279 -21.90 2.53 -14.85
C LEU A 279 -23.41 2.58 -14.58
N GLU A 280 -24.18 1.86 -15.39
CA GLU A 280 -25.57 1.52 -15.10
C GLU A 280 -25.67 0.06 -14.65
N VAL A 281 -26.18 -0.16 -13.44
CA VAL A 281 -26.37 -1.49 -12.85
C VAL A 281 -27.63 -1.47 -11.99
N ALA A 282 -28.46 -2.51 -12.10
CA ALA A 282 -29.72 -2.63 -11.35
C ALA A 282 -30.65 -1.40 -11.44
N GLY A 283 -30.62 -0.67 -12.57
CA GLY A 283 -31.40 0.55 -12.79
C GLY A 283 -30.86 1.81 -12.09
N GLN A 284 -29.70 1.72 -11.44
CA GLN A 284 -28.97 2.86 -10.86
C GLN A 284 -27.81 3.26 -11.77
N ARG A 285 -27.46 4.55 -11.75
CA ARG A 285 -26.35 5.11 -12.52
C ARG A 285 -25.33 5.77 -11.62
N PHE A 286 -24.06 5.49 -11.87
CA PHE A 286 -22.93 5.96 -11.10
C PHE A 286 -21.88 6.53 -12.03
N THR A 287 -21.59 7.82 -11.90
CA THR A 287 -20.64 8.53 -12.77
C THR A 287 -19.33 8.74 -12.04
N GLN A 288 -18.24 8.42 -12.71
CA GLN A 288 -16.89 8.39 -12.17
C GLN A 288 -15.96 9.20 -13.09
N PRO A 289 -15.31 10.27 -12.58
CA PRO A 289 -14.22 10.93 -13.29
C PRO A 289 -13.11 9.92 -13.62
N ILE A 290 -12.54 10.04 -14.81
CA ILE A 290 -11.37 9.24 -15.21
C ILE A 290 -10.13 10.04 -14.82
N PRO A 291 -9.20 9.47 -14.02
CA PRO A 291 -7.95 10.16 -13.71
C PRO A 291 -7.12 10.44 -14.98
N GLU A 292 -6.21 11.40 -14.88
CA GLU A 292 -5.30 11.69 -15.97
C GLU A 292 -4.36 10.49 -16.22
N ASP A 293 -3.91 10.33 -17.47
CA ASP A 293 -3.06 9.20 -17.84
C ASP A 293 -1.69 9.41 -17.19
N HIS A 294 -1.43 8.70 -16.10
CA HIS A 294 -0.09 8.50 -15.59
C HIS A 294 0.56 7.47 -16.52
N GLY A 295 0.90 7.92 -17.73
CA GLY A 295 1.81 7.15 -18.57
C GLY A 295 3.03 6.84 -17.73
N ASP A 296 3.53 5.61 -17.82
CA ASP A 296 4.91 5.32 -17.46
C ASP A 296 5.74 6.39 -18.18
N GLU A 297 6.16 7.44 -17.47
CA GLU A 297 7.23 8.29 -17.93
C GLU A 297 8.43 7.36 -17.92
N ASP A 298 8.64 6.71 -19.07
CA ASP A 298 9.92 6.16 -19.46
C ASP A 298 10.95 7.22 -19.06
N HIS A 299 11.66 6.96 -17.97
CA HIS A 299 12.92 7.62 -17.64
C HIS A 299 13.94 7.20 -18.71
N ASP A 300 13.70 7.63 -19.95
CA ASP A 300 14.75 7.90 -20.92
C ASP A 300 15.38 9.23 -20.50
N GLU A 301 16.01 9.26 -19.31
CA GLU A 301 17.05 10.25 -19.05
C GLU A 301 18.33 9.72 -19.67
N ASP A 302 18.57 10.28 -20.84
CA ASP A 302 19.81 10.32 -21.58
C ASP A 302 21.06 10.05 -20.74
N HIS A 303 21.84 9.06 -21.20
CA HIS A 303 23.24 8.91 -20.89
C HIS A 303 24.01 10.19 -21.31
N ASP A 304 24.06 11.19 -20.44
CA ASP A 304 25.12 12.18 -20.48
C ASP A 304 26.37 11.56 -19.83
N GLU A 305 27.24 11.00 -20.68
CA GLU A 305 28.62 10.68 -20.34
C GLU A 305 29.32 11.98 -19.92
N ASP A 306 29.37 12.24 -18.62
CA ASP A 306 30.33 13.17 -18.02
C ASP A 306 31.75 12.64 -18.31
N GLU A 307 32.36 13.16 -19.38
CA GLU A 307 33.79 13.08 -19.62
C GLU A 307 34.53 13.68 -18.41
N GLN A 308 34.89 12.82 -17.46
CA GLN A 308 35.90 13.13 -16.46
C GLN A 308 37.22 13.40 -17.18
N GLN A 309 37.51 14.67 -17.44
CA GLN A 309 38.86 15.12 -17.76
C GLN A 309 39.80 14.72 -16.64
N ALA A 310 40.63 13.72 -16.92
CA ALA A 310 41.74 13.32 -16.07
C ALA A 310 42.66 14.52 -15.80
N PRO A 311 43.09 14.77 -14.55
CA PRO A 311 44.07 15.79 -14.27
C PRO A 311 45.41 15.41 -14.90
N ALA A 312 45.99 16.36 -15.64
CA ALA A 312 47.27 16.21 -16.34
C ALA A 312 48.40 15.80 -15.37
N PRO A 313 49.34 14.92 -15.80
CA PRO A 313 50.48 14.55 -14.97
C PRO A 313 51.42 15.74 -14.76
N ALA A 314 51.78 15.98 -13.50
CA ALA A 314 52.71 17.02 -13.10
C ALA A 314 54.10 16.84 -13.77
N ALA A 315 54.64 17.95 -14.28
CA ALA A 315 55.95 18.00 -14.91
C ALA A 315 57.09 17.64 -13.91
N PRO A 316 58.15 16.95 -14.36
CA PRO A 316 59.26 16.57 -13.50
C PRO A 316 60.12 17.78 -13.13
N ALA A 317 60.45 17.89 -11.84
CA ALA A 317 61.32 18.93 -11.29
C ALA A 317 62.75 18.84 -11.86
N PRO A 318 63.43 20.00 -12.08
CA PRO A 318 64.76 20.01 -12.67
C PRO A 318 65.84 19.53 -11.68
N SER A 319 66.71 18.66 -12.18
CA SER A 319 67.90 18.14 -11.50
C SER A 319 68.87 19.26 -11.12
N ARG A 320 69.17 19.44 -9.82
CA ARG A 320 70.34 20.22 -9.38
C ARG A 320 71.53 19.31 -9.15
N LYS A 321 72.56 19.53 -9.96
CA LYS A 321 73.89 18.92 -9.88
C LYS A 321 74.68 19.46 -8.67
N HIS A 322 75.55 18.57 -8.19
CA HIS A 322 76.56 18.68 -7.15
C HIS A 322 77.46 19.92 -7.12
N GLY A 323 77.96 20.19 -5.91
CA GLY A 323 79.24 20.83 -5.58
C GLY A 323 79.10 21.61 -4.27
N GLY A 324 79.87 21.44 -3.21
CA GLY A 324 81.17 20.81 -3.00
C GLY A 324 81.91 21.61 -1.94
N HIS A 325 82.44 20.91 -0.92
CA HIS A 325 83.60 21.24 -0.07
C HIS A 325 83.64 22.42 0.92
N ARG A 326 84.04 22.02 2.15
CA ARG A 326 85.10 22.56 3.06
C ARG A 326 84.93 24.01 3.56
N HIS A 327 85.21 24.36 4.81
CA HIS A 327 86.05 23.80 5.88
C HIS A 327 85.38 24.08 7.23
#